data_AF-A0A9D8SHR4-F1
#
_entry.id   AF-A0A9D8SHR4-F1
#
_cell.length_a   1.000
_cell.length_b   1.000
_cell.length_c   1.000
_cell.angle_alpha   90.00
_cell.angle_beta   90.00
_cell.angle_gamma   90.00
#
_symmetry.space_group_name_H-M   'P 1'
#
loop_
_entity.id
_entity.type
_entity.pdbx_description
1 polymer ?
#
loop_
_entity_poly.entity_id
_entity_poly.type
_entity_poly.pdbx_seq_one_letter_code
_entity_poly.pdbx_strand_id
1 'polypeptide(L)' 'METFQRYRMEIDLRRRSYTPPVLPEGYFIEKWSPTLVDAHATAHYMSFRDEIDARLFENFRTYKG' A
#
# COMPACT_ATOMS: atom_id res chain seq x y z
N MET A 1 22.96 6.17 -15.78
CA MET A 1 22.57 6.01 -14.36
C MET A 1 21.32 6.84 -14.17
N GLU A 2 20.20 6.22 -13.82
CA GLU A 2 18.90 6.92 -13.72
C GLU A 2 18.79 7.56 -12.33
N THR A 3 18.56 8.87 -12.28
CA THR A 3 18.48 9.65 -11.04
C THR A 3 17.03 10.03 -10.75
N PHE A 4 16.55 9.73 -9.54
CA PHE A 4 15.18 10.05 -9.11
C PHE A 4 15.18 11.22 -8.13
N GLN A 5 14.27 12.18 -8.33
CA GLN A 5 14.01 13.23 -7.36
C GLN A 5 12.98 12.74 -6.34
N ARG A 6 13.34 12.77 -5.04
CA ARG A 6 12.44 12.35 -3.94
C ARG A 6 11.93 13.58 -3.21
N TYR A 7 10.62 13.79 -3.25
CA TYR A 7 9.95 14.80 -2.45
C TYR A 7 9.48 14.19 -1.12
N ARG A 8 9.71 14.89 0.00
CA ARG A 8 9.14 14.51 1.29
C ARG A 8 7.72 15.05 1.37
N MET A 9 6.74 14.18 1.25
CA MET A 9 5.34 14.49 1.49
C MET A 9 5.02 14.32 2.97
N GLU A 10 4.29 15.27 3.57
CA GLU A 10 3.85 15.21 4.97
C GLU A 10 2.33 15.29 5.06
N ILE A 11 1.75 14.46 5.90
CA ILE A 11 0.31 14.44 6.16
C ILE A 11 0.04 14.11 7.63
N ASP A 12 -0.81 14.90 8.30
CA ASP A 12 -1.26 14.61 9.67
C ASP A 12 -2.53 13.74 9.63
N LEU A 13 -2.35 12.43 9.86
CA LEU A 13 -3.44 11.46 9.84
C LEU A 13 -4.46 11.66 10.98
N ARG A 14 -4.06 12.31 12.08
CA ARG A 14 -4.93 12.50 13.27
C ARG A 14 -5.89 13.66 13.12
N ARG A 15 -5.51 14.65 12.32
CA ARG A 15 -6.30 15.87 12.08
C ARG A 15 -7.20 15.76 10.86
N ARG A 16 -7.25 14.59 10.23
CA ARG A 16 -7.96 14.38 8.97
C ARG A 16 -9.17 13.49 9.20
N SER A 17 -10.34 13.98 8.78
CA SER A 17 -11.51 13.14 8.60
C SER A 17 -11.42 12.50 7.21
N TYR A 18 -11.62 11.20 7.15
CA TYR A 18 -11.65 10.46 5.89
C TYR A 18 -13.11 10.11 5.57
N THR A 19 -13.56 10.49 4.38
CA THR A 19 -14.82 9.98 3.86
C THR A 19 -14.63 8.50 3.53
N PRO A 20 -15.51 7.60 4.02
CA PRO A 20 -15.46 6.20 3.61
C PRO A 20 -15.54 6.07 2.09
N PRO A 21 -14.77 5.15 1.49
CA PRO A 21 -14.84 4.94 0.04
C PRO A 21 -16.20 4.36 -0.34
N VAL A 22 -16.67 4.69 -1.55
CA VAL A 22 -17.81 3.99 -2.16
C VAL A 22 -17.30 2.64 -2.65
N LEU A 23 -17.94 1.56 -2.19
CA LEU A 23 -17.57 0.20 -2.57
C LEU A 23 -18.39 -0.26 -3.79
N PRO A 24 -17.80 -1.00 -4.73
CA PRO A 24 -18.56 -1.67 -5.77
C PRO A 24 -19.54 -2.69 -5.17
N GLU A 25 -20.58 -3.05 -5.93
CA GLU A 25 -21.54 -4.07 -5.51
C GLU A 25 -20.86 -5.40 -5.16
N GLY A 26 -21.25 -6.00 -4.04
CA GLY A 26 -20.68 -7.24 -3.53
C GLY A 26 -19.39 -7.09 -2.71
N TYR A 27 -18.85 -5.88 -2.58
CA TYR A 27 -17.67 -5.61 -1.76
C TYR A 27 -18.05 -5.03 -0.39
N PHE A 28 -17.27 -5.38 0.63
CA PHE A 28 -17.40 -4.89 1.99
C PHE A 28 -16.02 -4.60 2.59
N ILE A 29 -15.96 -3.72 3.60
CA ILE A 29 -14.75 -3.46 4.38
C ILE A 29 -14.77 -4.38 5.60
N GLU A 30 -13.71 -5.17 5.74
CA GLU A 30 -13.49 -5.97 6.94
C GLU A 30 -12.57 -5.26 7.93
N LYS A 31 -12.73 -5.63 9.21
CA LYS A 31 -11.79 -5.19 10.23
C LYS A 31 -10.45 -5.87 10.02
N TRP A 32 -9.38 -5.19 10.43
CA TRP A 32 -8.05 -5.78 10.45
C TRP A 32 -8.02 -7.09 11.26
N SER A 33 -7.39 -8.11 10.69
CA SER A 33 -7.14 -9.40 11.34
C SER A 33 -5.73 -9.88 11.02
N PRO A 34 -4.97 -10.42 12.00
CA PRO A 34 -3.66 -11.04 11.74
C PRO A 34 -3.71 -12.17 10.69
N THR A 35 -4.86 -12.84 10.56
CA THR A 35 -5.05 -13.92 9.58
C THR A 35 -5.03 -13.44 8.12
N LEU A 36 -5.17 -12.12 7.90
CA LEU A 36 -5.18 -11.52 6.56
C LEU A 36 -3.81 -10.99 6.13
N VAL A 37 -2.79 -11.06 6.99
CA VAL A 37 -1.46 -10.47 6.73
C VAL A 37 -0.85 -11.01 5.44
N ASP A 38 -0.86 -12.31 5.21
CA ASP A 38 -0.24 -12.91 4.02
C ASP A 38 -0.98 -12.54 2.73
N ALA A 39 -2.31 -12.47 2.79
CA ALA A 39 -3.14 -12.03 1.67
C ALA A 39 -2.86 -10.57 1.32
N HIS A 40 -2.80 -9.69 2.33
CA HIS A 40 -2.45 -8.28 2.14
C HIS A 40 -1.03 -8.09 1.62
N ALA A 41 -0.06 -8.85 2.13
CA ALA A 41 1.33 -8.78 1.68
C ALA A 41 1.47 -9.24 0.22
N THR A 42 0.75 -10.29 -0.17
CA THR A 42 0.71 -10.77 -1.56
C THR A 42 0.10 -9.74 -2.49
N ALA A 43 -1.06 -9.17 -2.13
CA ALA A 43 -1.72 -8.14 -2.92
C ALA A 43 -0.80 -6.92 -3.09
N HIS A 44 -0.18 -6.46 -2.00
CA HIS A 44 0.78 -5.38 -2.02
C HIS A 44 1.99 -5.67 -2.94
N TYR A 45 2.63 -6.83 -2.80
CA TYR A 45 3.76 -7.20 -3.67
C TYR A 45 3.35 -7.23 -5.15
N MET A 46 2.23 -7.88 -5.48
CA MET A 46 1.76 -7.97 -6.87
C MET A 46 1.40 -6.61 -7.48
N SER A 47 0.90 -5.67 -6.66
CA SER A 47 0.56 -4.32 -7.12
C SER A 47 1.77 -3.44 -7.42
N PHE A 48 2.90 -3.64 -6.74
CA PHE A 48 4.03 -2.70 -6.78
C PHE A 48 5.33 -3.25 -7.36
N ARG A 49 5.51 -4.58 -7.46
CA ARG A 49 6.81 -5.19 -7.82
C ARG A 49 7.40 -4.71 -9.16
N ASP A 50 6.54 -4.32 -10.10
CA ASP A 50 6.90 -3.89 -11.46
C ASP A 50 6.84 -2.35 -11.62
N GLU A 51 6.52 -1.62 -10.55
CA GLU A 51 6.38 -0.16 -10.54
C GLU A 51 7.69 0.57 -10.17
N ILE A 52 7.76 1.88 -10.46
CA ILE A 52 8.88 2.73 -10.05
C ILE A 52 9.07 2.73 -8.53
N ASP A 53 7.98 2.62 -7.77
CA ASP A 53 8.01 2.58 -6.31
C ASP A 53 8.81 1.40 -5.78
N ALA A 54 8.75 0.24 -6.44
CA ALA A 54 9.60 -0.91 -6.12
C ALA A 54 11.10 -0.61 -6.26
N ARG A 55 11.49 0.23 -7.21
CA ARG A 55 12.90 0.64 -7.37
C ARG A 55 13.35 1.62 -6.29
N LEU A 56 12.42 2.37 -5.71
CA LEU A 56 12.67 3.39 -4.69
C LEU A 56 12.58 2.86 -3.26
N PHE A 57 11.73 1.86 -3.02
CA PHE A 57 11.52 1.28 -1.69
C PHE A 57 11.57 -0.25 -1.74
N GLU A 58 12.53 -0.82 -1.03
CA GLU A 58 12.81 -2.26 -1.05
C GLU A 58 11.65 -3.12 -0.55
N ASN A 59 10.83 -2.61 0.37
CA ASN A 59 9.66 -3.30 0.92
C ASN A 59 8.55 -3.55 -0.12
N PHE A 60 8.55 -2.87 -1.26
CA PHE A 60 7.65 -3.17 -2.38
C PHE A 60 8.18 -4.32 -3.27
N ARG A 61 9.47 -4.68 -3.16
CA ARG A 61 10.12 -5.74 -3.96
C ARG A 61 10.25 -7.07 -3.26
N THR A 62 10.17 -7.09 -1.93
CA THR A 62 10.45 -8.28 -1.14
C THR A 62 9.27 -8.65 -0.28
N TYR A 63 8.87 -9.91 -0.34
CA TYR A 63 8.04 -10.55 0.67
C TYR A 63 8.84 -11.69 1.29
N LYS A 64 9.01 -11.67 2.61
CA LYS A 64 9.45 -12.82 3.39
C LYS A 64 8.25 -13.24 4.23
N GLY A 65 7.61 -14.34 3.84
CA GLY A 65 6.59 -15.00 4.65
C GLY A 65 7.18 -15.48 5.96
#